data_AF-A0A4V6BF74-F1
#
_entry.id   AF-A0A4V6BF74-F1
#
_cell.length_a   1.000
_cell.length_b   1.000
_cell.length_c   1.000
_cell.angle_alpha   90.00
_cell.angle_beta   90.00
_cell.angle_gamma   90.00
#
_symmetry.space_group_name_H-M   'P 1'
#
loop_
_entity.id
_entity.type
_entity.pdbx_description
1 polymer ?
#
loop_
_entity_poly.entity_id
_entity_poly.type
_entity_poly.pdbx_seq_one_letter_code
_entity_poly.pdbx_strand_id
1 'polypeptide(L)'
;MLSEVFIIVVRGIAIGSIFALIAMSFNVTFGATRILNFAQGNLLIMGGFFAFFLANGVGLGWWVLMLLVAGGLIALFSAFQGWITLIPLRSSVEQDSWIISTVAVSVILGALMLITQGPFAYSVQGVVPPFRILGVRTPGAYALAIGALIFWYIALRLFMTRTFVGLAISALSQDFDAARAAGLPVRRLQLVSFAISGLLVGTAGFLVAPVISISPDAALRYVLNGFVAVVVGGLGSNLGTLIGGPLVGVVMMLTAYQIGGAYQDMASLLILVTILMIRPQGLFGRTSARQV
;
A
#
# COMPACT_ATOMS: atom_id res chain seq x y z
N MET A 1 -6.99 -27.64 16.36
CA MET A 1 -5.64 -27.06 16.57
C MET A 1 -4.85 -26.85 15.27
N LEU A 2 -4.24 -27.87 14.64
CA LEU A 2 -3.40 -27.64 13.42
C LEU A 2 -4.19 -27.04 12.24
N SER A 3 -5.42 -27.48 12.03
CA SER A 3 -6.33 -26.94 11.00
C SER A 3 -6.71 -25.47 11.26
N GLU A 4 -6.94 -25.10 12.51
CA GLU A 4 -7.25 -23.72 12.91
C GLU A 4 -6.06 -22.79 12.69
N VAL A 5 -4.86 -23.20 13.14
CA VAL A 5 -3.62 -22.43 12.94
C VAL A 5 -3.35 -22.24 11.46
N PHE A 6 -3.54 -23.27 10.63
CA PHE A 6 -3.39 -23.17 9.19
C PHE A 6 -4.34 -22.11 8.58
N ILE A 7 -5.61 -22.11 8.98
CA ILE A 7 -6.59 -21.12 8.48
C ILE A 7 -6.21 -19.70 8.93
N ILE A 8 -5.74 -19.54 10.16
CA ILE A 8 -5.28 -18.24 10.69
C ILE A 8 -4.09 -17.72 9.90
N VAL A 9 -3.13 -18.59 9.57
CA VAL A 9 -1.98 -18.23 8.74
C VAL A 9 -2.44 -17.81 7.34
N VAL A 10 -3.36 -18.54 6.71
CA VAL A 10 -3.88 -18.16 5.38
C VAL A 10 -4.59 -16.80 5.42
N ARG A 11 -5.43 -16.55 6.44
CA ARG A 11 -6.09 -15.24 6.64
C ARG A 11 -5.07 -14.13 6.92
N GLY A 12 -4.04 -14.42 7.70
CA GLY A 12 -2.93 -13.53 7.99
C GLY A 12 -2.14 -13.16 6.74
N ILE A 13 -1.84 -14.12 5.86
CA ILE A 13 -1.21 -13.86 4.56
C ILE A 13 -2.09 -12.97 3.70
N ALA A 14 -3.41 -13.21 3.67
CA ALA A 14 -4.33 -12.42 2.87
C ALA A 14 -4.44 -10.97 3.36
N ILE A 15 -4.53 -10.75 4.67
CA ILE A 15 -4.52 -9.39 5.25
C ILE A 15 -3.16 -8.74 5.07
N GLY A 16 -2.08 -9.49 5.31
CA GLY A 16 -0.72 -9.03 5.07
C GLY A 16 -0.44 -8.68 3.61
N SER A 17 -1.19 -9.24 2.67
CA SER A 17 -1.11 -8.87 1.26
C SER A 17 -1.61 -7.44 1.01
N ILE A 18 -2.61 -6.98 1.77
CA ILE A 18 -3.07 -5.58 1.73
C ILE A 18 -1.96 -4.66 2.23
N PHE A 19 -1.34 -5.00 3.36
CA PHE A 19 -0.22 -4.23 3.90
C PHE A 19 0.99 -4.24 2.96
N ALA A 20 1.28 -5.36 2.29
CA ALA A 20 2.33 -5.43 1.28
C ALA A 20 2.04 -4.56 0.06
N LEU A 21 0.79 -4.48 -0.39
CA LEU A 21 0.41 -3.59 -1.49
C LEU A 21 0.66 -2.12 -1.09
N ILE A 22 0.21 -1.70 0.09
CA ILE A 22 0.49 -0.36 0.63
C ILE A 22 2.01 -0.13 0.78
N ALA A 23 2.76 -1.15 1.20
CA ALA A 23 4.21 -1.08 1.31
C ALA A 23 4.90 -0.94 -0.05
N MET A 24 4.42 -1.62 -1.10
CA MET A 24 4.94 -1.50 -2.46
C MET A 24 4.68 -0.10 -3.03
N SER A 25 3.50 0.47 -2.81
CA SER A 25 3.22 1.84 -3.21
C SER A 25 4.09 2.85 -2.45
N PHE A 26 4.34 2.63 -1.16
CA PHE A 26 5.35 3.40 -0.42
C PHE A 26 6.72 3.33 -1.09
N ASN A 27 7.20 2.14 -1.44
CA ASN A 27 8.49 1.97 -2.11
C ASN A 27 8.57 2.69 -3.47
N VAL A 28 7.49 2.69 -4.25
CA VAL A 28 7.46 3.40 -5.54
C VAL A 28 7.61 4.90 -5.32
N THR A 29 6.84 5.49 -4.39
CA THR A 29 7.01 6.92 -4.06
C THR A 29 8.38 7.21 -3.49
N PHE A 30 8.84 6.42 -2.52
CA PHE A 30 10.11 6.61 -1.83
C PHE A 30 11.30 6.46 -2.77
N GLY A 31 11.24 5.55 -3.75
CA GLY A 31 12.29 5.42 -4.76
C GLY A 31 12.48 6.70 -5.56
N ALA A 32 11.42 7.43 -5.88
CA ALA A 32 11.48 8.63 -6.69
C ALA A 32 11.60 9.93 -5.89
N THR A 33 11.34 9.94 -4.57
CA THR A 33 11.34 11.18 -3.76
C THR A 33 12.13 11.09 -2.46
N ARG A 34 12.52 9.89 -2.02
CA ARG A 34 13.02 9.59 -0.66
C ARG A 34 12.06 9.94 0.47
N ILE A 35 10.77 10.09 0.15
CA ILE A 35 9.76 10.56 1.10
C ILE A 35 8.55 9.62 1.06
N LEU A 36 7.96 9.42 2.24
CA LEU A 36 6.79 8.57 2.44
C LEU A 36 5.52 9.40 2.33
N ASN A 37 4.56 8.95 1.52
CA ASN A 37 3.26 9.60 1.37
C ASN A 37 2.22 8.99 2.32
N PHE A 38 1.96 9.63 3.46
CA PHE A 38 0.98 9.14 4.43
C PHE A 38 -0.49 9.31 4.01
N ALA A 39 -0.77 9.93 2.86
CA ALA A 39 -2.11 9.96 2.28
C ALA A 39 -2.54 8.60 1.70
N GLN A 40 -1.61 7.66 1.51
CA GLN A 40 -1.92 6.35 0.91
C GLN A 40 -3.01 5.58 1.66
N GLY A 41 -3.13 5.70 2.99
CA GLY A 41 -4.25 5.11 3.73
C GLY A 41 -5.60 5.60 3.26
N ASN A 42 -5.74 6.91 3.09
CA ASN A 42 -6.98 7.51 2.61
C ASN A 42 -7.24 7.18 1.13
N LEU A 43 -6.19 7.11 0.29
CA LEU A 43 -6.33 6.66 -1.10
C LEU A 43 -6.82 5.20 -1.19
N LEU A 44 -6.41 4.34 -0.25
CA LEU A 44 -6.91 2.95 -0.16
C LEU A 44 -8.40 2.95 0.16
N ILE A 45 -8.82 3.72 1.16
CA ILE A 45 -10.22 3.82 1.56
C ILE A 45 -11.08 4.43 0.44
N MET A 46 -10.57 5.40 -0.32
CA MET A 46 -11.24 5.90 -1.53
C MET A 46 -11.46 4.79 -2.56
N GLY A 47 -10.46 3.92 -2.79
CA GLY A 47 -10.61 2.75 -3.65
C GLY A 47 -11.73 1.82 -3.16
N GLY A 48 -11.83 1.64 -1.85
CA GLY A 48 -12.94 0.94 -1.21
C GLY A 48 -14.30 1.60 -1.46
N PHE A 49 -14.41 2.92 -1.27
CA PHE A 49 -15.64 3.65 -1.56
C PHE A 49 -16.06 3.53 -3.03
N PHE A 50 -15.11 3.58 -3.98
CA PHE A 50 -15.41 3.30 -5.38
C PHE A 50 -15.97 1.89 -5.58
N ALA A 51 -15.44 0.87 -4.89
CA ALA A 51 -16.01 -0.47 -4.95
C ALA A 51 -17.43 -0.53 -4.37
N PHE A 52 -17.68 0.20 -3.28
CA PHE A 52 -19.01 0.29 -2.68
C PHE A 52 -20.02 0.95 -3.61
N PHE A 53 -19.68 2.09 -4.22
CA PHE A 53 -20.62 2.84 -5.06
C PHE A 53 -20.77 2.28 -6.48
N LEU A 54 -19.70 1.78 -7.09
CA LEU A 54 -19.68 1.43 -8.51
C LEU A 54 -19.80 -0.07 -8.78
N ALA A 55 -19.49 -0.90 -7.78
CA ALA A 55 -19.25 -2.33 -7.99
C ALA A 55 -20.18 -3.25 -7.18
N ASN A 56 -21.06 -2.68 -6.35
CA ASN A 56 -22.00 -3.46 -5.55
C ASN A 56 -23.20 -3.89 -6.42
N GLY A 57 -23.43 -5.21 -6.54
CA GLY A 57 -24.55 -5.78 -7.29
C GLY A 57 -24.39 -5.84 -8.82
N VAL A 58 -23.21 -5.52 -9.36
CA VAL A 58 -22.95 -5.55 -10.81
C VAL A 58 -22.26 -6.85 -11.25
N GLY A 59 -22.42 -7.24 -12.51
CA GLY A 59 -21.76 -8.42 -13.08
C GLY A 59 -20.23 -8.29 -13.19
N LEU A 60 -19.52 -9.42 -13.33
CA LEU A 60 -18.05 -9.51 -13.35
C LEU A 60 -17.40 -8.55 -14.37
N GLY A 61 -17.95 -8.43 -15.57
CA GLY A 61 -17.40 -7.56 -16.62
C GLY A 61 -17.43 -6.08 -16.22
N TRP A 62 -18.53 -5.62 -15.64
CA TRP A 62 -18.67 -4.24 -15.17
C TRP A 62 -17.78 -3.98 -13.96
N TRP A 63 -17.64 -4.96 -13.06
CA TRP A 63 -16.76 -4.86 -11.91
C TRP A 63 -15.30 -4.65 -12.31
N VAL A 64 -14.80 -5.38 -13.33
CA VAL A 64 -13.42 -5.19 -13.84
C VAL A 64 -13.25 -3.82 -14.48
N LEU A 65 -14.25 -3.33 -15.21
CA LEU A 65 -14.21 -1.98 -15.78
C LEU A 65 -14.15 -0.93 -14.68
N MET A 66 -14.95 -1.07 -13.63
CA MET A 66 -14.97 -0.15 -12.48
C MET A 66 -13.68 -0.21 -11.66
N LEU A 67 -13.03 -1.37 -11.58
CA LEU A 67 -11.69 -1.49 -10.99
C LEU A 67 -10.66 -0.63 -11.74
N LEU A 68 -10.66 -0.69 -13.08
CA LEU A 68 -9.75 0.10 -13.91
C LEU A 68 -10.04 1.60 -13.80
N VAL A 69 -11.31 1.98 -13.79
CA VAL A 69 -11.73 3.38 -13.62
C VAL A 69 -11.32 3.91 -12.24
N ALA A 70 -11.62 3.18 -11.17
CA ALA A 70 -11.26 3.56 -9.81
C ALA A 70 -9.74 3.68 -9.65
N GLY A 71 -8.99 2.70 -10.15
CA GLY A 71 -7.53 2.74 -10.17
C GLY A 71 -6.98 3.95 -10.92
N GLY A 72 -7.52 4.25 -12.11
CA GLY A 72 -7.12 5.39 -12.93
C GLY A 72 -7.42 6.74 -12.26
N LEU A 73 -8.59 6.90 -11.65
CA LEU A 73 -8.97 8.13 -10.94
C LEU A 73 -8.07 8.37 -9.73
N ILE A 74 -7.76 7.33 -8.96
CA ILE A 74 -6.86 7.44 -7.79
C ILE A 74 -5.41 7.67 -8.23
N ALA A 75 -4.97 7.07 -9.34
CA ALA A 75 -3.68 7.37 -9.95
C ALA A 75 -3.56 8.85 -10.32
N LEU A 76 -4.58 9.40 -10.99
CA LEU A 76 -4.63 10.80 -11.36
C LEU A 76 -4.66 11.70 -10.12
N PHE A 77 -5.47 11.37 -9.13
CA PHE A 77 -5.54 12.10 -7.87
C PHE A 77 -4.20 12.07 -7.12
N SER A 78 -3.54 10.93 -7.07
CA SER A 78 -2.23 10.81 -6.41
C SER A 78 -1.15 11.59 -7.17
N ALA A 79 -1.17 11.59 -8.49
CA ALA A 79 -0.30 12.44 -9.31
C ALA A 79 -0.57 13.93 -9.07
N PHE A 80 -1.84 14.33 -8.94
CA PHE A 80 -2.23 15.70 -8.62
C PHE A 80 -1.81 16.10 -7.21
N GLN A 81 -1.99 15.22 -6.22
CA GLN A 81 -1.44 15.39 -4.87
C GLN A 81 0.07 15.60 -4.96
N GLY A 82 0.78 14.74 -5.68
CA GLY A 82 2.22 14.85 -5.95
C GLY A 82 2.57 16.20 -6.58
N TRP A 83 1.75 16.72 -7.49
CA TRP A 83 1.98 18.02 -8.11
C TRP A 83 1.84 19.17 -7.12
N ILE A 84 0.82 19.14 -6.26
CA ILE A 84 0.62 20.13 -5.19
C ILE A 84 1.74 20.08 -4.17
N THR A 85 2.23 18.89 -3.81
CA THR A 85 3.33 18.76 -2.84
C THR A 85 4.69 19.09 -3.47
N LEU A 86 4.91 18.77 -4.76
CA LEU A 86 6.20 18.99 -5.44
C LEU A 86 6.42 20.43 -5.90
N ILE A 87 5.37 21.20 -6.19
CA ILE A 87 5.51 22.59 -6.69
C ILE A 87 6.09 23.56 -5.66
N PRO A 88 5.61 23.59 -4.40
CA PRO A 88 6.01 24.61 -3.43
C PRO A 88 7.45 24.41 -2.94
N LEU A 89 7.94 23.18 -2.95
CA LEU A 89 9.17 22.77 -2.26
C LEU A 89 10.43 22.87 -3.14
N ARG A 90 10.59 24.03 -3.81
CA ARG A 90 11.60 24.29 -4.84
C ARG A 90 13.08 24.17 -4.42
N SER A 91 13.41 23.83 -3.19
CA SER A 91 14.79 23.70 -2.71
C SER A 91 15.01 22.50 -1.79
N SER A 92 16.21 21.94 -1.90
CA SER A 92 16.73 20.69 -1.33
C SER A 92 16.85 20.63 0.20
N VAL A 93 16.25 21.57 0.95
CA VAL A 93 16.48 21.72 2.41
C VAL A 93 15.29 21.23 3.25
N GLU A 94 14.14 20.91 2.66
CA GLU A 94 12.89 20.68 3.40
C GLU A 94 12.29 19.27 3.23
N GLN A 95 13.08 18.20 3.39
CA GLN A 95 12.52 16.82 3.36
C GLN A 95 11.42 16.61 4.42
N ASP A 96 11.55 17.24 5.59
CA ASP A 96 10.56 17.18 6.69
C ASP A 96 9.22 17.83 6.32
N SER A 97 9.26 18.91 5.52
CA SER A 97 8.06 19.65 5.08
C SER A 97 7.11 18.81 4.22
N TRP A 98 7.64 17.80 3.52
CA TRP A 98 6.82 16.95 2.65
C TRP A 98 6.03 15.92 3.44
N ILE A 99 6.59 15.35 4.51
CA ILE A 99 5.86 14.42 5.38
C ILE A 99 4.66 15.16 5.95
N ILE A 100 4.87 16.37 6.50
CA ILE A 100 3.80 17.22 7.04
C ILE A 100 2.74 17.50 5.97
N SER A 101 3.15 17.84 4.75
CA SER A 101 2.20 18.10 3.65
C SER A 101 1.38 16.86 3.27
N THR A 102 1.99 15.67 3.19
CA THR A 102 1.26 14.44 2.88
C THR A 102 0.32 14.01 4.01
N VAL A 103 0.70 14.25 5.26
CA VAL A 103 -0.17 14.06 6.43
C VAL A 103 -1.33 15.05 6.38
N ALA A 104 -1.10 16.32 6.05
CA ALA A 104 -2.16 17.32 5.89
C ALA A 104 -3.16 16.90 4.80
N VAL A 105 -2.70 16.43 3.65
CA VAL A 105 -3.58 15.87 2.61
C VAL A 105 -4.36 14.66 3.14
N SER A 106 -3.71 13.76 3.88
CA SER A 106 -4.36 12.62 4.51
C SER A 106 -5.48 13.04 5.46
N VAL A 107 -5.23 14.04 6.31
CA VAL A 107 -6.23 14.59 7.25
C VAL A 107 -7.39 15.25 6.51
N ILE A 108 -7.11 16.06 5.48
CA ILE A 108 -8.14 16.70 4.66
C ILE A 108 -9.01 15.65 3.97
N LEU A 109 -8.40 14.61 3.38
CA LEU A 109 -9.13 13.52 2.75
C LEU A 109 -10.00 12.75 3.73
N GLY A 110 -9.44 12.39 4.89
CA GLY A 110 -10.19 11.72 5.95
C GLY A 110 -11.37 12.56 6.44
N ALA A 111 -11.16 13.87 6.64
CA ALA A 111 -12.22 14.79 7.04
C ALA A 111 -13.31 14.95 5.97
N LEU A 112 -12.94 15.06 4.68
CA LEU A 112 -13.90 15.13 3.58
C LEU A 112 -14.73 13.84 3.48
N MET A 113 -14.11 12.67 3.63
CA MET A 113 -14.84 11.40 3.68
C MET A 113 -15.75 11.32 4.89
N LEU A 114 -15.31 11.79 6.06
CA LEU A 114 -16.12 11.82 7.27
C LEU A 114 -17.34 12.76 7.14
N ILE A 115 -17.18 13.93 6.52
CA ILE A 115 -18.29 14.88 6.29
C ILE A 115 -19.27 14.33 5.25
N THR A 116 -18.77 13.73 4.18
CA THR A 116 -19.62 13.27 3.06
C THR A 116 -20.29 11.93 3.30
N GLN A 117 -19.61 11.00 3.96
CA GLN A 117 -20.08 9.62 4.19
C GLN A 117 -20.50 9.38 5.65
N GLY A 118 -20.08 10.21 6.59
CA GLY A 118 -20.27 9.96 8.02
C GLY A 118 -19.26 8.95 8.59
N PRO A 119 -19.35 8.66 9.91
CA PRO A 119 -18.45 7.73 10.60
C PRO A 119 -18.86 6.26 10.42
N PHE A 120 -19.59 5.93 9.34
CA PHE A 120 -20.18 4.61 9.16
C PHE A 120 -19.21 3.64 8.49
N ALA A 121 -19.36 2.38 8.88
CA ALA A 121 -18.67 1.25 8.27
C ALA A 121 -19.52 0.70 7.10
N TYR A 122 -18.96 0.72 5.90
CA TYR A 122 -19.59 0.17 4.71
C TYR A 122 -18.99 -1.20 4.38
N SER A 123 -19.86 -2.14 3.99
CA SER A 123 -19.46 -3.46 3.50
C SER A 123 -19.78 -3.59 2.03
N VAL A 124 -18.86 -4.20 1.29
CA VAL A 124 -18.98 -4.41 -0.15
C VAL A 124 -19.19 -5.89 -0.43
N GLN A 125 -20.11 -6.22 -1.31
CA GLN A 125 -20.29 -7.60 -1.73
C GLN A 125 -19.11 -8.03 -2.62
N GLY A 126 -18.50 -9.16 -2.30
CA GLY A 126 -17.42 -9.72 -3.10
C GLY A 126 -17.94 -10.37 -4.38
N VAL A 127 -17.25 -10.16 -5.49
CA VAL A 127 -17.58 -10.79 -6.78
C VAL A 127 -17.16 -12.25 -6.84
N VAL A 128 -16.11 -12.61 -6.10
CA VAL A 128 -15.65 -14.00 -6.01
C VAL A 128 -16.42 -14.72 -4.90
N PRO A 129 -17.10 -15.83 -5.20
CA PRO A 129 -17.83 -16.59 -4.20
C PRO A 129 -16.87 -17.11 -3.12
N PRO A 130 -17.32 -17.19 -1.86
CA PRO A 130 -16.52 -17.74 -0.79
C PRO A 130 -16.23 -19.22 -1.05
N PHE A 131 -14.99 -19.62 -0.77
CA PHE A 131 -14.53 -20.99 -0.94
C PHE A 131 -14.28 -21.64 0.42
N ARG A 132 -14.19 -22.97 0.47
CA ARG A 132 -13.94 -23.71 1.72
C ARG A 132 -12.49 -24.15 1.77
N ILE A 133 -11.81 -23.84 2.87
CA ILE A 133 -10.49 -24.39 3.21
C ILE A 133 -10.67 -25.24 4.46
N LEU A 134 -10.36 -26.53 4.39
CA LEU A 134 -10.49 -27.47 5.53
C LEU A 134 -11.88 -27.42 6.21
N GLY A 135 -12.95 -27.25 5.42
CA GLY A 135 -14.32 -27.15 5.91
C GLY A 135 -14.75 -25.76 6.40
N VAL A 136 -13.83 -24.80 6.53
CA VAL A 136 -14.13 -23.41 6.96
C VAL A 136 -14.36 -22.51 5.75
N ARG A 137 -15.46 -21.74 5.81
CA ARG A 137 -15.82 -20.75 4.77
C ARG A 137 -14.86 -19.56 4.83
N THR A 138 -14.20 -19.30 3.71
CA THR A 138 -13.21 -18.24 3.55
C THR A 138 -13.67 -17.28 2.46
N PRO A 139 -13.70 -15.96 2.72
CA PRO A 139 -14.05 -14.96 1.71
C PRO A 139 -13.19 -15.08 0.45
N GLY A 140 -13.83 -15.07 -0.73
CA GLY A 140 -13.13 -15.11 -2.03
C GLY A 140 -12.16 -13.95 -2.23
N ALA A 141 -12.45 -12.80 -1.60
CA ALA A 141 -11.62 -11.61 -1.68
C ALA A 141 -10.24 -11.76 -1.01
N TYR A 142 -10.02 -12.75 -0.13
CA TYR A 142 -8.67 -13.07 0.33
C TYR A 142 -7.79 -13.63 -0.79
N ALA A 143 -8.35 -14.47 -1.66
CA ALA A 143 -7.62 -14.97 -2.84
C ALA A 143 -7.33 -13.83 -3.82
N LEU A 144 -8.27 -12.88 -3.98
CA LEU A 144 -8.04 -11.67 -4.76
C LEU A 144 -6.92 -10.81 -4.19
N ALA A 145 -6.84 -10.62 -2.88
CA ALA A 145 -5.77 -9.84 -2.24
C ALA A 145 -4.38 -10.44 -2.52
N ILE A 146 -4.23 -11.76 -2.37
CA ILE A 146 -2.98 -12.48 -2.64
C ILE A 146 -2.65 -12.43 -4.14
N GLY A 147 -3.64 -12.67 -5.00
CA GLY A 147 -3.47 -12.59 -6.45
C GLY A 147 -3.05 -11.19 -6.91
N ALA A 148 -3.67 -10.15 -6.34
CA ALA A 148 -3.34 -8.75 -6.59
C ALA A 148 -1.92 -8.41 -6.16
N LEU A 149 -1.48 -8.90 -4.99
CA LEU A 149 -0.11 -8.72 -4.52
C LEU A 149 0.90 -9.30 -5.51
N ILE A 150 0.70 -10.55 -5.94
CA ILE A 150 1.61 -11.22 -6.88
C ILE A 150 1.57 -10.51 -8.23
N PHE A 151 0.39 -10.15 -8.72
CA PHE A 151 0.22 -9.41 -9.96
C PHE A 151 0.97 -8.07 -9.93
N TRP A 152 0.75 -7.24 -8.91
CA TRP A 152 1.38 -5.94 -8.78
C TRP A 152 2.89 -6.04 -8.58
N TYR A 153 3.37 -7.03 -7.83
CA TYR A 153 4.79 -7.30 -7.71
C TYR A 153 5.43 -7.58 -9.08
N ILE A 154 4.85 -8.50 -9.86
CA ILE A 154 5.36 -8.86 -11.19
C ILE A 154 5.26 -7.67 -12.14
N ALA A 155 4.14 -6.96 -12.15
CA ALA A 155 3.90 -5.80 -13.00
C ALA A 155 4.91 -4.67 -12.70
N LEU A 156 5.11 -4.32 -11.43
CA LEU A 156 6.11 -3.33 -11.03
C LEU A 156 7.52 -3.78 -11.37
N ARG A 157 7.86 -5.04 -11.11
CA ARG A 157 9.20 -5.57 -11.43
C ARG A 157 9.47 -5.49 -12.93
N LEU A 158 8.51 -5.87 -13.75
CA LEU A 158 8.62 -5.79 -15.21
C LEU A 158 8.71 -4.33 -15.67
N PHE A 159 7.86 -3.45 -15.13
CA PHE A 159 7.88 -2.03 -15.46
C PHE A 159 9.25 -1.39 -15.13
N MET A 160 9.77 -1.64 -13.93
CA MET A 160 11.04 -1.06 -13.46
C MET A 160 12.26 -1.61 -14.22
N THR A 161 12.20 -2.83 -14.74
CA THR A 161 13.34 -3.48 -15.42
C THR A 161 13.28 -3.43 -16.94
N ARG A 162 12.10 -3.27 -17.54
CA ARG A 162 11.91 -3.36 -19.00
C ARG A 162 11.49 -2.05 -19.66
N THR A 163 11.06 -1.04 -18.91
CA THR A 163 10.61 0.24 -19.50
C THR A 163 11.62 1.34 -19.25
N PHE A 164 11.77 2.26 -20.22
CA PHE A 164 12.63 3.45 -20.07
C PHE A 164 12.25 4.30 -18.86
N VAL A 165 10.94 4.47 -18.61
CA VAL A 165 10.45 5.26 -17.47
C VAL A 165 10.81 4.58 -16.15
N GLY A 166 10.64 3.26 -16.06
CA GLY A 166 11.02 2.49 -14.87
C GLY A 166 12.53 2.48 -14.61
N LEU A 167 13.34 2.38 -15.67
CA LEU A 167 14.80 2.50 -15.58
C LEU A 167 15.21 3.92 -15.13
N ALA A 168 14.56 4.96 -15.64
CA ALA A 168 14.81 6.34 -15.24
C ALA A 168 14.44 6.60 -13.78
N ILE A 169 13.31 6.05 -13.28
CA ILE A 169 12.95 6.09 -11.85
C ILE A 169 13.99 5.33 -11.02
N SER A 170 14.47 4.19 -11.50
CA SER A 170 15.50 3.41 -10.81
C SER A 170 16.82 4.17 -10.72
N ALA A 171 17.24 4.85 -11.79
CA ALA A 171 18.41 5.73 -11.79
C ALA A 171 18.24 6.90 -10.82
N LEU A 172 17.06 7.55 -10.84
CA LEU A 172 16.71 8.62 -9.90
C LEU A 172 16.80 8.17 -8.43
N SER A 173 16.42 6.92 -8.15
CA SER A 173 16.50 6.35 -6.80
C SER A 173 17.93 6.11 -6.32
N GLN A 174 18.91 6.01 -7.22
CA GLN A 174 20.32 5.82 -6.82
C GLN A 174 20.93 7.15 -6.42
N ASP A 175 20.83 8.17 -7.28
CA ASP A 175 21.38 9.49 -7.05
C ASP A 175 20.55 10.56 -7.79
N PHE A 176 19.95 11.47 -7.01
CA PHE A 176 19.09 12.54 -7.53
C PHE A 176 19.86 13.59 -8.31
N ASP A 177 21.05 13.95 -7.83
CA ASP A 177 21.86 15.01 -8.41
C ASP A 177 22.51 14.52 -9.70
N ALA A 178 23.00 13.28 -9.72
CA ALA A 178 23.51 12.66 -10.94
C ALA A 178 22.42 12.48 -11.99
N ALA A 179 21.23 12.01 -11.60
CA ALA A 179 20.08 11.89 -12.51
C ALA A 179 19.67 13.23 -13.11
N ARG A 180 19.69 14.30 -12.31
CA ARG A 180 19.39 15.67 -12.75
C ARG A 180 20.48 16.22 -13.67
N ALA A 181 21.74 15.97 -13.37
CA ALA A 181 22.88 16.35 -14.22
C ALA A 181 22.85 15.61 -15.57
N ALA A 182 22.37 14.36 -15.58
CA ALA A 182 22.14 13.58 -16.80
C ALA A 182 20.91 14.04 -17.61
N GLY A 183 20.21 15.10 -17.20
CA GLY A 183 19.09 15.68 -17.92
C GLY A 183 17.76 14.92 -17.77
N LEU A 184 17.65 14.00 -16.81
CA LEU A 184 16.38 13.30 -16.58
C LEU A 184 15.32 14.28 -16.05
N PRO A 185 14.07 14.20 -16.54
CA PRO A 185 12.99 15.07 -16.09
C PRO A 185 12.48 14.63 -14.71
N VAL A 186 13.27 14.86 -13.66
CA VAL A 186 13.04 14.43 -12.26
C VAL A 186 11.59 14.65 -11.83
N ARG A 187 11.08 15.87 -12.04
CA ARG A 187 9.71 16.23 -11.65
C ARG A 187 8.65 15.38 -12.34
N ARG A 188 8.81 15.05 -13.63
CA ARG A 188 7.86 14.19 -14.36
C ARG A 188 7.94 12.76 -13.83
N LEU A 189 9.15 12.25 -13.56
CA LEU A 189 9.36 10.90 -13.01
C LEU A 189 8.76 10.76 -11.60
N GLN A 190 8.86 11.80 -10.77
CA GLN A 190 8.22 11.86 -9.47
C GLN A 190 6.69 11.80 -9.60
N LEU A 191 6.08 12.62 -10.46
CA LEU A 191 4.63 12.59 -10.69
C LEU A 191 4.15 11.23 -11.20
N VAL A 192 4.89 10.60 -12.12
CA VAL A 192 4.59 9.24 -12.59
C VAL A 192 4.67 8.23 -11.45
N SER A 193 5.63 8.37 -10.55
CA SER A 193 5.77 7.48 -9.38
C SER A 193 4.58 7.64 -8.42
N PHE A 194 4.12 8.86 -8.18
CA PHE A 194 2.86 9.11 -7.47
C PHE A 194 1.65 8.48 -8.19
N ALA A 195 1.56 8.62 -9.52
CA ALA A 195 0.48 8.01 -10.29
C ALA A 195 0.46 6.48 -10.15
N ILE A 196 1.62 5.82 -10.28
CA ILE A 196 1.77 4.37 -10.11
C ILE A 196 1.39 3.95 -8.69
N SER A 197 1.84 4.70 -7.68
CA SER A 197 1.48 4.46 -6.28
C SER A 197 -0.03 4.56 -6.06
N GLY A 198 -0.68 5.61 -6.59
CA GLY A 198 -2.13 5.77 -6.53
C GLY A 198 -2.88 4.65 -7.25
N LEU A 199 -2.38 4.23 -8.41
CA LEU A 199 -2.96 3.11 -9.16
C LEU A 199 -2.92 1.81 -8.34
N LEU A 200 -1.79 1.52 -7.71
CA LEU A 200 -1.61 0.33 -6.89
C LEU A 200 -2.53 0.35 -5.67
N VAL A 201 -2.51 1.42 -4.89
CA VAL A 201 -3.33 1.54 -3.67
C VAL A 201 -4.82 1.62 -4.00
N GLY A 202 -5.19 2.34 -5.06
CA GLY A 202 -6.59 2.48 -5.47
C GLY A 202 -7.19 1.15 -5.92
N THR A 203 -6.44 0.39 -6.74
CA THR A 203 -6.87 -0.96 -7.11
C THR A 203 -6.86 -1.92 -5.92
N ALA A 204 -5.85 -1.85 -5.04
CA ALA A 204 -5.82 -2.65 -3.82
C ALA A 204 -7.03 -2.40 -2.91
N GLY A 205 -7.37 -1.14 -2.68
CA GLY A 205 -8.53 -0.74 -1.87
C GLY A 205 -9.84 -1.23 -2.47
N PHE A 206 -9.99 -1.13 -3.80
CA PHE A 206 -11.17 -1.62 -4.50
C PHE A 206 -11.31 -3.15 -4.43
N LEU A 207 -10.22 -3.88 -4.65
CA LEU A 207 -10.21 -5.35 -4.66
C LEU A 207 -10.51 -5.94 -3.28
N VAL A 208 -10.03 -5.28 -2.23
CA VAL A 208 -10.08 -5.83 -0.87
C VAL A 208 -11.21 -5.22 -0.02
N ALA A 209 -11.95 -4.27 -0.59
CA ALA A 209 -13.21 -3.72 -0.06
C ALA A 209 -14.18 -4.74 0.54
N PRO A 210 -14.34 -5.99 0.03
CA PRO A 210 -15.23 -6.97 0.64
C PRO A 210 -14.73 -7.61 1.95
N VAL A 211 -13.45 -7.42 2.27
CA VAL A 211 -12.77 -8.01 3.43
C VAL A 211 -12.53 -6.96 4.52
N ILE A 212 -12.26 -5.73 4.11
CA ILE A 212 -12.03 -4.62 5.02
C ILE A 212 -13.34 -3.89 5.29
N SER A 213 -13.51 -3.40 6.51
CA SER A 213 -14.53 -2.39 6.79
C SER A 213 -14.08 -1.08 6.18
N ILE A 214 -14.90 -0.51 5.28
CA ILE A 214 -14.59 0.75 4.60
C ILE A 214 -15.19 1.85 5.45
N SER A 215 -14.34 2.53 6.19
CA SER A 215 -14.71 3.68 7.00
C SER A 215 -13.57 4.71 6.98
N PRO A 216 -13.88 6.02 7.14
CA PRO A 216 -12.85 7.06 7.14
C PRO A 216 -11.78 6.89 8.23
N ASP A 217 -12.16 6.34 9.40
CA ASP A 217 -11.24 6.09 10.53
C ASP A 217 -10.24 4.95 10.25
N ALA A 218 -10.61 4.00 9.40
CA ALA A 218 -9.77 2.83 9.14
C ALA A 218 -8.51 3.16 8.32
N ALA A 219 -8.49 4.31 7.63
CA ALA A 219 -7.36 4.76 6.81
C ALA A 219 -6.03 4.79 7.58
N LEU A 220 -6.05 5.30 8.81
CA LEU A 220 -4.86 5.40 9.66
C LEU A 220 -4.31 4.02 10.02
N ARG A 221 -5.20 3.08 10.35
CA ARG A 221 -4.82 1.70 10.68
C ARG A 221 -4.13 1.01 9.51
N TYR A 222 -4.66 1.15 8.30
CA TYR A 222 -4.07 0.51 7.12
C TYR A 222 -2.74 1.14 6.72
N VAL A 223 -2.62 2.48 6.77
CA VAL A 223 -1.36 3.15 6.41
C VAL A 223 -0.25 2.84 7.40
N LEU A 224 -0.55 2.78 8.71
CA LEU A 224 0.43 2.43 9.73
C LEU A 224 0.90 0.99 9.59
N ASN A 225 -0.01 0.03 9.40
CA ASN A 225 0.38 -1.36 9.20
C ASN A 225 1.08 -1.58 7.84
N GLY A 226 0.73 -0.82 6.81
CA GLY A 226 1.48 -0.77 5.54
C GLY A 226 2.88 -0.18 5.70
N PHE A 227 3.04 0.84 6.54
CA PHE A 227 4.33 1.40 6.90
C PHE A 227 5.18 0.40 7.70
N VAL A 228 4.59 -0.29 8.67
CA VAL A 228 5.24 -1.40 9.37
C VAL A 228 5.72 -2.44 8.35
N ALA A 229 4.87 -2.85 7.41
CA ALA A 229 5.23 -3.80 6.37
C ALA A 229 6.36 -3.32 5.45
N VAL A 230 6.43 -2.02 5.11
CA VAL A 230 7.52 -1.47 4.28
C VAL A 230 8.85 -1.45 5.04
N VAL A 231 8.84 -1.08 6.31
CA VAL A 231 10.05 -1.02 7.12
C VAL A 231 10.56 -2.42 7.46
N VAL A 232 9.64 -3.34 7.81
CA VAL A 232 9.95 -4.76 8.03
C VAL A 232 10.52 -5.39 6.76
N GLY A 233 9.90 -5.15 5.60
CA GLY A 233 10.38 -5.65 4.31
C GLY A 233 11.71 -5.01 3.87
N GLY A 234 11.91 -3.75 4.20
CA GLY A 234 13.05 -2.92 3.81
C GLY A 234 12.64 -1.85 2.79
N LEU A 235 12.89 -0.58 3.13
CA LEU A 235 12.62 0.57 2.27
C LEU A 235 13.39 0.46 0.94
N GLY A 236 12.68 0.63 -0.17
CA GLY A 236 13.23 0.53 -1.53
C GLY A 236 13.35 -0.90 -2.07
N SER A 237 12.89 -1.92 -1.33
CA SER A 237 12.89 -3.32 -1.78
C SER A 237 11.47 -3.87 -1.95
N ASN A 238 10.97 -3.91 -3.19
CA ASN A 238 9.65 -4.50 -3.49
C ASN A 238 9.61 -6.01 -3.24
N LEU A 239 10.74 -6.70 -3.32
CA LEU A 239 10.84 -8.12 -2.92
C LEU A 239 10.67 -8.25 -1.41
N GLY A 240 11.28 -7.33 -0.65
CA GLY A 240 11.18 -7.31 0.79
C GLY A 240 9.76 -7.11 1.28
N THR A 241 9.02 -6.20 0.64
CA THR A 241 7.62 -5.92 1.00
C THR A 241 6.66 -7.05 0.63
N LEU A 242 6.95 -7.80 -0.45
CA LEU A 242 6.21 -9.01 -0.83
C LEU A 242 6.18 -10.05 0.30
N ILE A 243 7.27 -10.15 1.08
CA ILE A 243 7.39 -11.09 2.20
C ILE A 243 7.00 -10.42 3.52
N GLY A 244 7.43 -9.16 3.72
CA GLY A 244 7.24 -8.41 4.95
C GLY A 244 5.77 -8.15 5.29
N GLY A 245 4.92 -7.85 4.30
CA GLY A 245 3.49 -7.65 4.56
C GLY A 245 2.78 -8.93 5.03
N PRO A 246 2.86 -10.06 4.31
CA PRO A 246 2.35 -11.35 4.79
C PRO A 246 2.87 -11.74 6.18
N LEU A 247 4.16 -11.51 6.46
CA LEU A 247 4.73 -11.76 7.78
C LEU A 247 4.04 -10.94 8.87
N VAL A 248 3.89 -9.63 8.66
CA VAL A 248 3.18 -8.74 9.60
C VAL A 248 1.73 -9.20 9.78
N GLY A 249 1.03 -9.50 8.69
CA GLY A 249 -0.36 -9.97 8.74
C GLY A 249 -0.53 -11.31 9.47
N VAL A 250 0.40 -12.25 9.28
CA VAL A 250 0.40 -13.54 9.99
C VAL A 250 0.60 -13.34 11.49
N VAL A 251 1.57 -12.53 11.90
CA VAL A 251 1.79 -12.29 13.33
C VAL A 251 0.59 -11.58 13.96
N MET A 252 0.02 -10.57 13.29
CA MET A 252 -1.21 -9.92 13.77
C MET A 252 -2.34 -10.94 13.98
N MET A 253 -2.55 -11.82 13.00
CA MET A 253 -3.62 -12.83 13.09
C MET A 253 -3.35 -13.90 14.15
N LEU A 254 -2.10 -14.31 14.36
CA LEU A 254 -1.72 -15.22 15.44
C LEU A 254 -1.89 -14.57 16.81
N THR A 255 -1.49 -13.31 16.98
CA THR A 255 -1.69 -12.56 18.24
C THR A 255 -3.17 -12.39 18.53
N ALA A 256 -3.98 -12.11 17.52
CA ALA A 256 -5.43 -11.99 17.67
C ALA A 256 -6.07 -13.26 18.22
N TYR A 257 -5.57 -14.42 17.78
CA TYR A 257 -6.05 -15.72 18.20
C TYR A 257 -5.57 -16.09 19.61
N GLN A 258 -4.33 -15.79 19.98
CA GLN A 258 -3.75 -16.19 21.26
C GLN A 258 -4.03 -15.22 22.42
N ILE A 259 -3.95 -13.91 22.15
CA ILE A 259 -3.98 -12.86 23.17
C ILE A 259 -5.26 -12.01 23.06
N GLY A 260 -5.80 -11.89 21.84
CA GLY A 260 -7.05 -11.18 21.56
C GLY A 260 -6.91 -10.10 20.49
N GLY A 261 -8.02 -9.81 19.79
CA GLY A 261 -8.04 -8.90 18.65
C GLY A 261 -7.58 -7.47 18.93
N ALA A 262 -7.74 -6.98 20.17
CA ALA A 262 -7.31 -5.65 20.59
C ALA A 262 -5.78 -5.46 20.52
N TYR A 263 -5.01 -6.54 20.58
CA TYR A 263 -3.54 -6.50 20.58
C TYR A 263 -2.93 -6.66 19.18
N GLN A 264 -3.75 -6.75 18.12
CA GLN A 264 -3.26 -6.88 16.74
C GLN A 264 -2.32 -5.74 16.34
N ASP A 265 -2.74 -4.49 16.56
CA ASP A 265 -1.95 -3.32 16.15
C ASP A 265 -0.74 -3.11 17.08
N MET A 266 -0.81 -3.55 18.34
CA MET A 266 0.36 -3.60 19.22
C MET A 266 1.39 -4.61 18.70
N ALA A 267 0.95 -5.78 18.24
CA ALA A 267 1.84 -6.81 17.71
C ALA A 267 2.58 -6.34 16.45
N SER A 268 1.90 -5.64 15.53
CA SER A 268 2.57 -5.11 14.33
C SER A 268 3.67 -4.10 14.68
N LEU A 269 3.41 -3.20 15.62
CA LEU A 269 4.41 -2.24 16.11
C LEU A 269 5.56 -2.92 16.86
N LEU A 270 5.31 -3.96 17.64
CA LEU A 270 6.37 -4.72 18.32
C LEU A 270 7.28 -5.46 17.34
N ILE A 271 6.72 -6.03 16.27
CA ILE A 271 7.52 -6.63 15.18
C ILE A 271 8.39 -5.56 14.53
N LEU A 272 7.84 -4.38 14.25
CA LEU A 272 8.60 -3.27 13.69
C LEU A 272 9.81 -2.95 14.56
N VAL A 273 9.60 -2.72 15.86
CA VAL A 273 10.67 -2.39 16.82
C VAL A 273 11.70 -3.51 16.88
N THR A 274 11.24 -4.75 16.99
CA THR A 274 12.13 -5.92 17.11
C THR A 274 12.99 -6.10 15.85
N ILE A 275 12.40 -5.96 14.66
CA ILE A 275 13.13 -6.07 13.40
C ILE A 275 14.10 -4.91 13.25
N LEU A 276 13.72 -3.68 13.61
CA LEU A 276 14.65 -2.55 13.55
C LEU A 276 15.83 -2.68 14.51
N MET A 277 15.63 -3.25 15.70
CA MET A 277 16.71 -3.52 16.66
C MET A 277 17.71 -4.56 16.13
N ILE A 278 17.24 -5.58 15.43
CA ILE A 278 18.08 -6.68 14.93
C ILE A 278 18.65 -6.36 13.54
N ARG A 279 17.85 -5.71 12.68
CA ARG A 279 18.17 -5.35 11.29
C ARG A 279 17.55 -3.99 10.93
N PRO A 280 18.25 -2.87 11.18
CA PRO A 280 17.72 -1.51 10.95
C PRO A 280 17.41 -1.20 9.49
N GLN A 281 17.94 -1.98 8.54
CA GLN A 281 17.64 -1.86 7.11
C GLN A 281 16.35 -2.62 6.71
N GLY A 282 15.72 -3.36 7.62
CA GLY A 282 14.67 -4.33 7.32
C GLY A 282 15.24 -5.67 6.84
N LEU A 283 14.35 -6.59 6.45
CA LEU A 283 14.72 -7.95 6.04
C LEU A 283 15.54 -7.98 4.74
N PHE A 284 15.20 -7.12 3.78
CA PHE A 284 15.83 -7.06 2.45
C PHE A 284 16.24 -5.64 2.04
N GLY A 285 16.48 -4.76 3.02
CA GLY A 285 17.04 -3.44 2.74
C GLY A 285 18.45 -3.54 2.18
N ARG A 286 18.79 -2.66 1.24
CA ARG A 286 20.14 -2.57 0.71
C ARG A 286 21.01 -1.84 1.72
N THR A 287 22.13 -2.45 2.10
CA THR A 287 23.19 -1.75 2.81
C THR A 287 23.71 -0.68 1.87
N SER A 288 23.61 0.59 2.27
CA SER A 288 24.38 1.66 1.63
C SER A 288 25.85 1.33 1.88
N ALA A 289 26.45 0.58 0.96
CA ALA A 289 27.89 0.49 0.85
C ALA A 289 28.35 1.87 0.38
N ARG A 290 28.55 2.77 1.35
CA ARG A 290 29.30 3.99 1.14
C ARG A 290 30.74 3.54 0.89
N GLN A 291 31.07 3.23 -0.36
CA GLN A 291 32.46 3.19 -0.79
C GLN A 291 32.91 4.65 -0.80
N VAL A 292 33.67 4.98 0.23
CA VAL A 292 34.47 6.19 0.35
C VAL A 292 35.54 6.17 -0.74
#